data_AF-A0A529SGF8-F1
#
_entry.id   AF-A0A529SGF8-F1
#
_cell.length_a   1.000
_cell.length_b   1.000
_cell.length_c   1.000
_cell.angle_alpha   90.00
_cell.angle_beta   90.00
_cell.angle_gamma   90.00
#
_symmetry.space_group_name_H-M   'P 1'
#
loop_
_entity.id
_entity.type
_entity.pdbx_description
1 polymer ?
#
loop_
_entity_poly.entity_id
_entity_poly.type
_entity_poly.pdbx_seq_one_letter_code
_entity_poly.pdbx_strand_id
1 'polypeptide(L)'
;RIGADLHDGPAQLVALAALRMDSPALVDPATSSTLREAEIAGIHKTLGEAMREIRGICNGLVLPQIEAQAIADILRLAVAEHERRTSTNVLLTLPERLPELGTSEKISIYRFVQEGLNNAFRHGKG
;
A
#
# COMPACT_ATOMS: atom_id res chain seq x y z
N ARG A 1 7.15 -15.65 -6.04
CA ARG A 1 5.89 -14.90 -6.17
C ARG A 1 5.97 -13.49 -5.57
N ILE A 2 6.65 -13.25 -4.44
CA ILE A 2 6.97 -11.89 -3.95
C ILE A 2 7.83 -11.08 -4.96
N GLY A 3 8.74 -11.75 -5.67
CA GLY A 3 9.59 -11.09 -6.68
C GLY A 3 8.88 -10.61 -7.95
N ALA A 4 7.64 -11.03 -8.24
CA ALA A 4 6.89 -10.57 -9.40
C ALA A 4 6.10 -9.28 -9.08
N ASP A 5 5.51 -9.18 -7.88
CA ASP A 5 4.74 -8.00 -7.46
C ASP A 5 5.65 -6.80 -7.11
N LEU A 6 6.92 -7.06 -6.75
CA LEU A 6 7.92 -6.00 -6.54
C LEU A 6 8.36 -5.36 -7.86
N HIS A 7 8.15 -6.05 -9.00
CA HIS A 7 8.83 -5.78 -10.25
C HIS A 7 8.16 -4.67 -11.08
N ASP A 8 6.84 -4.55 -11.07
CA ASP A 8 6.17 -3.66 -12.03
C ASP A 8 5.78 -2.30 -11.45
N GLY A 9 5.21 -2.19 -10.25
CA GLY A 9 4.77 -0.89 -9.71
C GLY A 9 5.90 -0.05 -9.11
N PRO A 10 6.48 -0.47 -7.97
CA PRO A 10 7.44 0.36 -7.25
C PRO A 10 8.74 0.61 -8.01
N ALA A 11 9.22 -0.40 -8.76
CA ALA A 11 10.45 -0.26 -9.55
C ALA A 11 10.27 0.76 -10.70
N GLN A 12 9.10 0.80 -11.35
CA GLN A 12 8.80 1.80 -12.37
C GLN A 12 8.70 3.21 -11.78
N LEU A 13 8.09 3.37 -10.60
CA LEU A 13 8.02 4.66 -9.91
C LEU A 13 9.42 5.16 -9.51
N VAL A 14 10.28 4.26 -9.00
CA VAL A 14 11.68 4.61 -8.70
C VAL A 14 12.46 4.95 -9.97
N ALA A 15 12.28 4.20 -11.06
CA ALA A 15 12.92 4.49 -12.34
C ALA A 15 12.45 5.84 -12.93
N LEU A 16 11.15 6.15 -12.84
CA LEU A 16 10.60 7.43 -13.25
C LEU A 16 11.18 8.58 -12.41
N ALA A 17 11.29 8.40 -11.09
CA ALA A 17 11.93 9.39 -10.24
C ALA A 17 13.40 9.61 -10.63
N ALA A 18 14.14 8.55 -10.96
CA ALA A 18 15.52 8.65 -11.43
C ALA A 18 15.63 9.40 -12.76
N LEU A 19 14.76 9.11 -13.75
CA LEU A 19 14.74 9.83 -15.03
C LEU A 19 14.45 11.33 -14.86
N ARG A 20 13.60 11.69 -13.89
CA ARG A 20 13.26 13.09 -13.60
C ARG A 20 14.41 13.84 -12.92
N MET A 21 15.28 13.15 -12.20
CA MET A 21 16.49 13.76 -11.62
C MET A 21 17.44 14.31 -12.69
N ASP A 22 17.48 13.67 -13.86
CA ASP A 22 18.29 14.10 -15.01
C ASP A 22 17.57 15.13 -15.90
N SER A 23 16.37 15.57 -15.51
CA SER A 23 15.58 16.51 -16.33
C SER A 23 16.29 17.88 -16.46
N PRO A 24 16.17 18.56 -17.61
CA PRO A 24 16.69 19.91 -17.80
C PRO A 24 16.25 20.90 -16.72
N ALA A 25 15.06 20.69 -16.13
CA ALA A 25 14.54 21.51 -15.05
C ALA A 25 15.43 21.50 -13.78
N LEU A 26 16.25 20.45 -13.60
CA LEU A 26 17.19 20.34 -12.48
C LEU A 26 18.64 20.56 -12.89
N VAL A 27 19.04 20.16 -14.10
CA VAL A 27 20.43 20.26 -14.53
C VAL A 27 20.79 21.60 -15.17
N ASP A 28 19.83 22.31 -15.77
CA ASP A 28 20.08 23.60 -16.41
C ASP A 28 20.10 24.75 -15.38
N PRO A 29 21.23 25.44 -15.17
CA PRO A 29 21.33 26.58 -14.25
C PRO A 29 20.41 27.75 -14.61
N ALA A 30 19.97 27.85 -15.86
CA ALA A 30 19.05 28.89 -16.33
C ALA A 30 17.58 28.62 -15.94
N THR A 31 17.25 27.42 -15.46
CA THR A 31 15.88 27.10 -15.03
C THR A 31 15.46 27.95 -13.83
N SER A 32 14.25 28.51 -13.87
CA SER A 32 13.70 29.29 -12.76
C SER A 32 13.59 28.46 -11.48
N SER A 33 13.76 29.11 -10.33
CA SER A 33 13.61 28.46 -9.03
C SER A 33 12.24 27.78 -8.87
N THR A 34 11.18 28.42 -9.37
CA THR A 34 9.81 27.92 -9.31
C THR A 34 9.61 26.61 -10.08
N LEU A 35 10.19 26.49 -11.27
CA LEU A 35 10.10 25.26 -12.08
C LEU A 35 10.94 24.15 -11.45
N ARG A 36 12.11 24.49 -10.94
CA ARG A 36 12.99 23.56 -10.23
C ARG A 36 12.33 23.00 -8.97
N GLU A 37 11.69 23.86 -8.17
CA GLU A 37 10.94 23.46 -6.97
C GLU A 37 9.75 22.55 -7.32
N ALA A 38 9.02 22.85 -8.39
CA ALA A 38 7.92 22.02 -8.85
C ALA A 38 8.40 20.62 -9.30
N GLU A 39 9.55 20.54 -9.96
CA GLU A 39 10.13 19.27 -10.39
C GLU A 39 10.60 18.42 -9.20
N ILE A 40 11.28 19.05 -8.23
CA ILE A 40 11.67 18.41 -6.96
C ILE A 40 10.44 17.87 -6.22
N ALA A 41 9.38 18.69 -6.09
CA ALA A 41 8.14 18.27 -5.43
C ALA A 41 7.50 17.07 -6.14
N GLY A 42 7.54 17.05 -7.48
CA GLY A 42 7.07 15.93 -8.28
C GLY A 42 7.87 14.64 -8.03
N ILE A 43 9.19 14.73 -7.96
CA ILE A 43 10.07 13.58 -7.64
C ILE A 43 9.76 13.04 -6.25
N HIS A 44 9.63 13.91 -5.24
CA HIS A 44 9.25 13.51 -3.89
C HIS A 44 7.90 12.79 -3.85
N LYS A 45 6.92 13.26 -4.62
CA LYS A 45 5.62 12.60 -4.73
C LYS A 45 5.75 11.18 -5.29
N THR A 46 6.48 11.01 -6.39
CA THR A 46 6.69 9.71 -7.04
C THR A 46 7.45 8.73 -6.13
N LEU A 47 8.51 9.17 -5.44
CA LEU A 47 9.19 8.34 -4.42
C LEU A 47 8.28 8.00 -3.24
N GLY A 48 7.43 8.95 -2.80
CA GLY A 48 6.45 8.71 -1.75
C GLY A 48 5.37 7.69 -2.14
N GLU A 49 5.01 7.60 -3.42
CA GLU A 49 4.16 6.56 -3.99
C GLU A 49 4.87 5.20 -3.98
N ALA A 50 6.10 5.13 -4.50
CA ALA A 50 6.90 3.91 -4.50
C ALA A 50 7.10 3.35 -3.08
N MET A 51 7.45 4.20 -2.11
CA MET A 51 7.64 3.78 -0.72
C MET A 51 6.33 3.34 -0.05
N ARG A 52 5.18 3.91 -0.43
CA ARG A 52 3.88 3.44 0.06
C ARG A 52 3.56 2.05 -0.48
N GLU A 53 3.83 1.80 -1.76
CA GLU A 53 3.63 0.48 -2.36
C GLU A 53 4.59 -0.57 -1.78
N ILE A 54 5.90 -0.24 -1.67
CA ILE A 54 6.88 -1.12 -1.01
C ILE A 54 6.45 -1.42 0.42
N ARG A 55 6.01 -0.41 1.19
CA ARG A 55 5.47 -0.66 2.52
C ARG A 55 4.17 -1.46 2.50
N GLY A 56 3.31 -1.33 1.49
CA GLY A 56 2.15 -2.20 1.33
C GLY A 56 2.55 -3.67 1.11
N ILE A 57 3.58 -3.89 0.30
CA ILE A 57 4.15 -5.23 0.04
C ILE A 57 4.83 -5.78 1.30
N CYS A 58 5.65 -4.97 1.97
CA CYS A 58 6.44 -5.34 3.14
C CYS A 58 5.63 -5.43 4.43
N ASN A 59 4.71 -4.50 4.70
CA ASN A 59 3.80 -4.55 5.87
C ASN A 59 2.70 -5.61 5.71
N GLY A 60 2.64 -6.30 4.56
CA GLY A 60 1.98 -7.60 4.45
C GLY A 60 2.61 -8.69 5.35
N LEU A 61 3.68 -8.39 6.11
CA LEU A 61 4.29 -9.23 7.14
C LEU A 61 3.52 -9.23 8.48
N VAL A 62 2.21 -9.52 8.41
CA VAL A 62 1.48 -10.16 9.52
C VAL A 62 1.59 -11.69 9.39
N LEU A 63 2.58 -12.21 8.64
CA LEU A 63 2.70 -13.63 8.30
C LEU A 63 2.66 -14.57 9.52
N PRO A 64 3.43 -14.34 10.61
CA PRO A 64 3.42 -15.26 11.75
C PRO A 64 2.05 -15.34 12.45
N GLN A 65 1.34 -14.20 12.52
CA GLN A 65 0.01 -14.14 13.12
C GLN A 65 -1.06 -14.70 12.17
N ILE A 66 -0.96 -14.43 10.87
CA ILE A 66 -1.86 -14.97 9.84
C ILE A 66 -1.74 -16.49 9.73
N GLU A 67 -0.55 -17.06 9.86
CA GLU A 67 -0.34 -18.51 9.81
C GLU A 67 -1.01 -19.21 11.00
N ALA A 68 -0.83 -18.66 12.20
CA ALA A 68 -1.27 -19.29 13.45
C ALA A 68 -2.74 -19.02 13.82
N GLN A 69 -3.40 -18.05 13.19
CA GLN A 69 -4.76 -17.62 13.56
C GLN A 69 -5.85 -18.14 12.62
N ALA A 70 -7.07 -18.24 13.16
CA ALA A 70 -8.25 -18.48 12.35
C ALA A 70 -8.53 -17.25 11.46
N ILE A 71 -9.13 -17.47 10.29
CA ILE A 71 -9.44 -16.37 9.36
C ILE A 71 -10.36 -15.31 9.97
N ALA A 72 -11.24 -15.69 10.90
CA ALA A 72 -12.07 -14.75 11.64
C ALA A 72 -11.24 -13.72 12.42
N ASP A 73 -10.18 -14.17 13.11
CA ASP A 73 -9.32 -13.30 13.91
C ASP A 73 -8.47 -12.38 13.02
N ILE A 74 -8.01 -12.91 11.88
CA ILE A 74 -7.29 -12.15 10.87
C ILE A 74 -8.15 -11.00 10.32
N LEU A 75 -9.43 -11.26 10.05
CA LEU A 75 -10.37 -10.24 9.58
C LEU A 75 -10.68 -9.21 10.66
N ARG A 76 -10.85 -9.63 11.92
CA ARG A 76 -11.00 -8.71 13.06
C ARG A 76 -9.80 -7.80 13.23
N LEU A 77 -8.58 -8.35 13.08
CA LEU A 77 -7.35 -7.58 13.12
C LEU A 77 -7.28 -6.55 11.99
N ALA A 78 -7.65 -6.93 10.76
CA ALA A 78 -7.68 -6.02 9.62
C ALA A 78 -8.62 -4.83 9.86
N VAL A 79 -9.81 -5.12 10.40
CA VAL A 79 -10.81 -4.11 10.76
C VAL A 79 -10.28 -3.18 11.86
N ALA A 80 -9.80 -3.75 12.97
CA ALA A 80 -9.30 -2.96 14.10
C ALA A 80 -8.16 -2.01 13.69
N GLU A 81 -7.24 -2.48 12.86
CA GLU A 81 -6.14 -1.63 12.37
C GLU A 81 -6.62 -0.54 11.41
N HIS A 82 -7.65 -0.82 10.60
CA HIS A 82 -8.26 0.19 9.75
C HIS A 82 -8.96 1.28 10.57
N GLU A 83 -9.83 0.90 11.51
CA GLU A 83 -10.56 1.83 12.38
C GLU A 83 -9.58 2.68 13.19
N ARG A 84 -8.53 2.08 13.75
CA ARG A 84 -7.47 2.78 14.49
C ARG A 84 -6.77 3.85 13.64
N ARG A 85 -6.56 3.58 12.34
CA ARG A 85 -5.82 4.48 11.43
C ARG A 85 -6.69 5.58 10.83
N THR A 86 -7.98 5.34 10.69
CA THR A 86 -8.88 6.20 9.91
C THR A 86 -9.96 6.87 10.76
N SER A 87 -10.14 6.42 12.01
CA SER A 87 -11.21 6.83 12.92
C SER A 87 -12.61 6.60 12.34
N THR A 88 -12.76 5.69 11.38
CA THR A 88 -14.06 5.20 10.87
C THR A 88 -14.50 3.96 11.65
N ASN A 89 -15.76 3.55 11.47
CA ASN A 89 -16.30 2.31 12.02
C ASN A 89 -16.62 1.33 10.89
N VAL A 90 -16.32 0.05 11.11
CA VAL A 90 -16.54 -1.03 10.14
C VAL A 90 -17.40 -2.11 10.78
N LEU A 91 -18.57 -2.37 10.18
CA LEU A 91 -19.41 -3.50 10.58
C LEU A 91 -18.84 -4.79 9.98
N LEU A 92 -18.31 -5.67 10.82
CA LEU A 92 -17.83 -7.00 10.43
C LEU A 92 -18.86 -8.08 10.78
N THR A 93 -19.44 -8.69 9.75
CA THR A 93 -20.33 -9.86 9.90
C THR A 93 -19.63 -11.11 9.37
N LEU A 94 -19.53 -12.15 10.19
CA LEU A 94 -18.90 -13.42 9.84
C LEU A 94 -19.90 -14.57 10.04
N PRO A 95 -19.86 -15.61 9.19
CA PRO A 95 -20.63 -16.82 9.44
C PRO A 95 -20.10 -17.56 10.68
N GLU A 96 -20.96 -18.36 11.31
CA GLU A 96 -20.63 -19.11 12.52
C GLU A 96 -19.50 -20.10 12.31
N ARG A 97 -19.36 -20.64 11.09
CA ARG A 97 -18.26 -21.51 10.69
C ARG A 97 -17.64 -21.00 9.40
N LEU A 98 -16.32 -20.87 9.43
CA LEU A 98 -15.50 -20.62 8.26
C LEU A 98 -14.70 -21.89 7.93
N PRO A 99 -14.40 -22.15 6.65
CA PRO A 99 -13.55 -23.27 6.29
C PRO A 99 -12.15 -23.10 6.86
N GLU A 100 -11.45 -24.21 7.07
CA GLU A 100 -10.01 -24.19 7.27
C GLU A 100 -9.33 -23.79 5.97
N LEU A 101 -8.45 -22.80 6.06
CA LEU A 101 -7.79 -22.19 4.92
C LEU A 101 -6.29 -22.40 5.02
N GLY A 102 -5.64 -22.63 3.89
CA GLY A 102 -4.19 -22.59 3.83
C GLY A 102 -3.66 -21.18 4.06
N THR A 103 -2.37 -21.07 4.37
CA THR A 103 -1.70 -19.79 4.60
C THR A 103 -1.86 -18.83 3.41
N SER A 104 -1.79 -19.35 2.18
CA SER A 104 -1.87 -18.53 0.97
C SER A 104 -3.26 -17.90 0.81
N GLU A 105 -4.33 -18.65 1.09
CA GLU A 105 -5.71 -18.16 1.07
C GLU A 105 -5.92 -17.11 2.16
N LYS A 106 -5.45 -17.36 3.39
CA LYS A 106 -5.55 -16.41 4.50
C LYS A 106 -4.87 -15.08 4.17
N ILE A 107 -3.65 -15.12 3.62
CA ILE A 107 -2.92 -13.92 3.20
C ILE A 107 -3.68 -13.17 2.10
N SER A 108 -4.21 -13.90 1.11
CA SER A 108 -4.93 -13.32 -0.02
C SER A 108 -6.20 -12.59 0.45
N ILE A 109 -6.98 -13.23 1.33
CA ILE A 109 -8.19 -12.63 1.90
C ILE A 109 -7.86 -11.40 2.75
N TYR A 110 -6.84 -11.48 3.61
CA TYR A 110 -6.42 -10.35 4.43
C TYR A 110 -6.05 -9.13 3.57
N ARG A 111 -5.22 -9.33 2.54
CA ARG A 111 -4.82 -8.27 1.61
C ARG A 111 -6.02 -7.69 0.85
N PHE A 112 -6.92 -8.55 0.38
CA PHE A 112 -8.13 -8.13 -0.32
C PHE A 112 -9.00 -7.22 0.56
N VAL A 113 -9.21 -7.59 1.82
CA VAL A 113 -9.98 -6.79 2.78
C VAL A 113 -9.28 -5.48 3.11
N GLN A 114 -7.97 -5.48 3.35
CA GLN A 114 -7.21 -4.25 3.58
C GLN A 114 -7.34 -3.27 2.42
N GLU A 115 -7.24 -3.74 1.18
CA GLU A 115 -7.34 -2.89 0.00
C GLU A 115 -8.77 -2.37 -0.19
N GLY A 116 -9.77 -3.23 0.00
CA GLY A 116 -11.18 -2.82 0.00
C GLY A 116 -11.47 -1.70 1.01
N LEU A 117 -11.00 -1.86 2.25
CA LEU A 117 -11.15 -0.85 3.31
C LEU A 117 -10.40 0.45 2.98
N ASN A 118 -9.18 0.36 2.47
CA ASN A 118 -8.43 1.54 2.05
C ASN A 118 -9.14 2.30 0.93
N ASN A 119 -9.74 1.59 -0.03
CA ASN A 119 -10.45 2.20 -1.14
C ASN A 119 -11.77 2.83 -0.69
N ALA A 120 -12.51 2.20 0.22
CA ALA A 120 -13.68 2.78 0.87
C ALA A 120 -13.33 4.11 1.58
N PHE A 121 -12.24 4.13 2.34
CA PHE A 121 -11.80 5.36 3.01
C PHE A 121 -11.36 6.47 2.04
N ARG A 122 -10.53 6.14 1.04
CA ARG A 122 -10.00 7.15 0.10
C ARG A 122 -11.05 7.69 -0.88
N HIS A 123 -11.99 6.85 -1.30
CA HIS A 123 -12.88 7.16 -2.42
C HIS A 123 -14.37 7.15 -2.05
N GLY A 124 -14.75 6.42 -0.99
CA GLY A 124 -16.13 6.25 -0.53
C GLY A 124 -16.60 7.24 0.54
N LYS A 125 -15.73 8.17 0.99
CA LYS A 125 -15.92 9.07 2.14
C LYS A 125 -15.85 8.41 3.53
N GLY A 126 -15.32 7.19 3.61
CA GLY A 126 -15.27 6.39 4.83
C GLY A 126 -16.38 5.37 4.85
#